data_AF-A0A925PLQ1-F1
#
_entry.id   AF-A0A925PLQ1-F1
#
_cell.length_a   1.000
_cell.length_b   1.000
_cell.length_c   1.000
_cell.angle_alpha   90.00
_cell.angle_beta   90.00
_cell.angle_gamma   90.00
#
_symmetry.space_group_name_H-M   'P 1'
#
loop_
_entity.id
_entity.type
_entity.pdbx_description
1 polymer ?
#
loop_
_entity_poly.entity_id
_entity_poly.type
_entity_poly.pdbx_seq_one_letter_code
_entity_poly.pdbx_strand_id
1 'polypeptide(L)'
;MAVRSVHVYQVFSIWTRIFHWVMVVAVAVLFATGLYIGNPGFNGSQGIDPTYAISNWASMSVIRYIHFVAAYILLVSFIFRIYGFIVHKGDRLLPKPWTKIFWTGMIDTGLHYGFMRPAHRPYLRNSMARAGYAGVYSMIFLEVITGFA
;
A
#
# COMPACT_ATOMS: atom_id res chain seq x y z
N MET A 1 26.69 -16.02 -33.60
CA MET A 1 25.77 -15.18 -32.81
C MET A 1 25.78 -15.68 -31.37
N ALA A 2 26.14 -14.84 -30.40
CA ALA A 2 26.08 -15.23 -28.99
C ALA A 2 24.61 -15.25 -28.52
N VAL A 3 24.12 -16.42 -28.11
CA VAL A 3 22.77 -16.55 -27.54
C VAL A 3 22.79 -15.91 -26.15
N ARG A 4 22.12 -14.77 -25.97
CA ARG A 4 21.92 -14.17 -24.65
C ARG A 4 21.02 -15.11 -23.85
N SER A 5 21.54 -15.70 -22.78
CA SER A 5 20.71 -16.43 -21.81
C SER A 5 19.81 -15.44 -21.08
N VAL A 6 18.50 -15.51 -21.33
CA VAL A 6 17.51 -14.73 -20.60
C VAL A 6 17.19 -15.49 -19.30
N HIS A 7 17.72 -15.01 -18.18
CA HIS A 7 17.30 -15.51 -16.87
C HIS A 7 15.93 -14.93 -16.52
N VAL A 8 14.90 -15.78 -16.51
CA VAL A 8 13.55 -15.42 -16.08
C VAL A 8 13.51 -15.40 -14.55
N TYR A 9 13.35 -14.22 -13.96
CA TYR A 9 13.16 -14.06 -12.52
C TYR A 9 11.67 -13.98 -12.19
N GLN A 10 11.17 -14.90 -11.38
CA GLN A 10 9.81 -14.78 -10.86
C GLN A 10 9.80 -13.76 -9.71
N VAL A 11 9.35 -12.55 -10.01
CA VAL A 11 9.32 -11.44 -9.04
C VAL A 11 8.12 -11.51 -8.09
N PHE A 12 7.02 -12.16 -8.51
CA PHE A 12 5.78 -12.24 -7.74
C PHE A 12 5.35 -13.69 -7.55
N SER A 13 5.30 -14.14 -6.29
CA SER A 13 4.70 -15.42 -5.90
C SER A 13 3.21 -15.27 -5.66
N ILE A 14 2.47 -16.38 -5.67
CA ILE A 14 1.02 -16.38 -5.38
C ILE A 14 0.72 -15.78 -4.00
N TRP A 15 1.56 -16.07 -3.00
CA TRP A 15 1.51 -15.48 -1.66
C TRP A 15 1.52 -13.95 -1.71
N THR A 16 2.50 -13.38 -2.42
CA THR A 16 2.59 -11.92 -2.55
C THR A 16 1.41 -11.31 -3.30
N ARG A 17 0.72 -12.06 -4.17
CA ARG A 17 -0.46 -11.53 -4.89
C ARG A 17 -1.67 -11.47 -3.98
N ILE A 18 -1.94 -12.55 -3.23
CA ILE A 18 -3.09 -12.64 -2.33
C ILE A 18 -3.05 -11.49 -1.32
N PHE A 19 -1.97 -11.36 -0.55
CA PHE A 19 -1.86 -10.31 0.46
C PHE A 19 -1.80 -8.90 -0.14
N HIS A 20 -1.26 -8.74 -1.35
CA HIS A 20 -1.30 -7.44 -2.02
C HIS A 20 -2.73 -7.01 -2.33
N TRP A 21 -3.53 -7.87 -2.94
CA TRP A 21 -4.91 -7.54 -3.31
C TRP A 21 -5.81 -7.36 -2.08
N VAL A 22 -5.62 -8.15 -1.02
CA VAL A 22 -6.35 -7.94 0.24
C VAL A 22 -6.01 -6.57 0.82
N MET A 23 -4.74 -6.16 0.84
CA MET A 23 -4.35 -4.82 1.30
C MET A 23 -4.96 -3.72 0.42
N VAL A 24 -4.96 -3.86 -0.92
CA VAL A 24 -5.54 -2.88 -1.84
C VAL A 24 -7.02 -2.65 -1.54
N VAL A 25 -7.78 -3.74 -1.37
CA VAL A 25 -9.22 -3.66 -1.04
C VAL A 25 -9.41 -3.03 0.34
N ALA A 26 -8.63 -3.44 1.34
CA ALA A 26 -8.75 -2.89 2.70
C ALA A 26 -8.44 -1.38 2.74
N VAL A 27 -7.37 -0.93 2.07
CA VAL A 27 -7.01 0.49 1.96
C VAL A 27 -8.11 1.29 1.26
N ALA A 28 -8.69 0.78 0.18
CA ALA A 28 -9.79 1.45 -0.52
C ALA A 28 -11.02 1.63 0.38
N VAL A 29 -11.38 0.59 1.16
CA VAL A 29 -12.49 0.65 2.13
C VAL A 29 -12.18 1.63 3.26
N LEU A 30 -10.98 1.57 3.84
CA LEU A 30 -10.54 2.47 4.91
C LEU A 30 -10.52 3.93 4.46
N PHE A 31 -10.07 4.20 3.24
CA PHE A 31 -10.09 5.53 2.67
C PHE A 31 -11.52 6.06 2.52
N ALA A 32 -12.42 5.30 1.89
CA ALA A 32 -13.81 5.71 1.69
C ALA A 32 -14.56 5.93 3.01
N THR A 33 -14.43 4.99 3.95
CA THR A 33 -15.06 5.07 5.27
C THR A 33 -14.43 6.13 6.16
N GLY A 34 -13.10 6.35 6.08
CA GLY A 34 -12.40 7.40 6.81
C GLY A 34 -12.79 8.80 6.37
N LEU A 35 -12.95 9.03 5.06
CA LEU A 35 -13.51 10.29 4.54
C LEU A 35 -14.93 10.54 5.07
N TYR A 36 -15.77 9.50 5.12
CA TYR A 36 -17.13 9.57 5.63
C TYR A 36 -17.17 9.90 7.13
N ILE A 37 -16.26 9.32 7.93
CA ILE A 37 -16.16 9.60 9.37
C ILE A 37 -15.66 11.04 9.61
N GLY A 38 -14.67 11.50 8.85
CA GLY A 38 -14.06 12.82 9.03
C GLY A 38 -14.95 13.99 8.61
N ASN A 39 -15.75 13.82 7.55
CA ASN A 39 -16.78 14.78 7.17
C ASN A 39 -18.07 14.05 6.77
N PRO A 40 -19.10 14.07 7.64
CA PRO A 40 -20.37 13.39 7.41
C PRO A 40 -21.25 14.05 6.33
N GLY A 41 -20.75 15.06 5.60
CA GLY A 41 -21.45 15.76 4.51
C GLY A 41 -21.92 14.86 3.34
N PHE A 42 -21.57 13.57 3.35
CA PHE A 42 -22.26 12.53 2.60
C PHE A 42 -23.51 12.07 3.39
N ASN A 43 -24.55 12.91 3.41
CA ASN A 43 -25.95 12.58 3.77
C ASN A 43 -26.19 11.46 4.80
N GLY A 44 -26.55 11.82 6.03
CA GLY A 44 -27.28 10.90 6.89
C GLY A 44 -27.42 11.40 8.32
N SER A 45 -28.64 11.82 8.68
CA SER A 45 -29.10 12.08 10.06
C SER A 45 -28.87 13.44 10.71
N GLN A 46 -28.62 14.53 9.96
CA GLN A 46 -28.84 15.87 10.53
C GLN A 46 -30.36 16.08 10.68
N GLY A 47 -30.87 16.21 11.91
CA GLY A 47 -32.28 16.45 12.19
C GLY A 47 -33.18 15.20 12.33
N ILE A 48 -32.61 13.99 12.33
CA ILE A 48 -33.34 12.74 12.61
C ILE A 48 -33.00 12.27 14.02
N ASP A 49 -34.00 11.82 14.78
CA ASP A 49 -33.79 11.23 16.11
C ASP A 49 -32.75 10.08 16.01
N PRO A 50 -31.72 10.07 16.88
CA PRO A 50 -30.69 9.02 16.92
C PRO A 50 -31.26 7.61 16.89
N THR A 51 -32.46 7.41 17.47
CA THR A 51 -33.16 6.13 17.51
C THR A 51 -33.51 5.60 16.11
N TYR A 52 -33.89 6.47 15.18
CA TYR A 52 -34.27 6.09 13.81
C TYR A 52 -33.11 6.15 12.82
N ALA A 53 -32.06 6.93 13.14
CA ALA A 53 -30.86 7.08 12.32
C ALA A 53 -30.01 5.79 12.19
N ILE A 54 -30.20 4.82 13.10
CA ILE A 54 -29.42 3.56 13.15
C ILE A 54 -29.93 2.53 12.13
N SER A 55 -31.14 2.70 11.58
CA SER A 55 -31.80 1.71 10.72
C SER A 55 -31.21 1.55 9.31
N ASN A 56 -30.33 2.47 8.88
CA ASN A 56 -29.79 2.51 7.53
C ASN A 56 -28.33 2.02 7.47
N TRP A 57 -27.96 1.40 6.35
CA TRP A 57 -26.59 0.89 6.11
C TRP A 57 -25.53 1.99 6.05
N ALA A 58 -25.93 3.23 5.75
CA ALA A 58 -25.07 4.41 5.77
C ALA A 58 -25.00 5.08 7.15
N SER A 59 -25.52 4.44 8.21
CA SER A 59 -25.39 4.99 9.56
C SER A 59 -23.93 5.00 10.03
N MET A 60 -23.57 5.99 10.87
CA MET A 60 -22.22 6.14 11.39
C MET A 60 -21.73 4.91 12.18
N SER A 61 -22.64 4.19 12.85
CA SER A 61 -22.30 2.97 13.58
C SER A 61 -21.83 1.87 12.63
N VAL A 62 -22.53 1.66 11.51
CA VAL A 62 -22.18 0.66 10.49
C VAL A 62 -20.89 1.05 9.79
N ILE A 63 -20.72 2.32 9.39
CA ILE A 63 -19.51 2.78 8.72
C ILE A 63 -18.27 2.64 9.61
N ARG A 64 -18.37 3.02 10.89
CA ARG A 64 -17.28 2.80 11.85
C ARG A 64 -16.99 1.31 12.04
N TYR A 65 -18.02 0.48 12.15
CA TYR A 65 -17.84 -0.97 12.24
C TYR A 65 -17.06 -1.53 11.05
N ILE A 66 -17.45 -1.17 9.82
CA ILE A 66 -16.75 -1.57 8.59
C ILE A 66 -15.30 -1.06 8.59
N HIS A 67 -15.09 0.21 8.99
CA HIS A 67 -13.76 0.80 9.09
C HIS A 67 -12.85 0.01 10.03
N PHE A 68 -13.33 -0.33 11.24
CA PHE A 68 -12.55 -1.11 12.20
C PHE A 68 -12.27 -2.53 11.71
N VAL A 69 -13.26 -3.22 11.13
CA VAL A 69 -13.04 -4.56 10.55
C VAL A 69 -12.01 -4.52 9.42
N ALA A 70 -12.11 -3.53 8.51
CA ALA A 70 -11.14 -3.33 7.44
C ALA A 70 -9.73 -3.03 7.98
N ALA A 71 -9.62 -2.27 9.07
CA ALA A 71 -8.34 -1.99 9.74
C ALA A 71 -7.67 -3.27 10.27
N TYR A 72 -8.44 -4.16 10.90
CA TYR A 72 -7.91 -5.46 11.36
C TYR A 72 -7.47 -6.34 10.18
N ILE A 73 -8.24 -6.36 9.08
CA ILE A 73 -7.85 -7.09 7.86
C ILE A 73 -6.55 -6.53 7.28
N LEU A 74 -6.41 -5.19 7.22
CA LEU A 74 -5.19 -4.54 6.76
C LEU A 74 -4.00 -4.90 7.66
N LEU A 75 -4.17 -4.84 8.98
CA LEU A 75 -3.13 -5.18 9.96
C LEU A 75 -2.63 -6.62 9.78
N VAL A 76 -3.55 -7.59 9.78
CA VAL A 76 -3.20 -9.02 9.62
C VAL A 76 -2.52 -9.25 8.28
N SER A 77 -3.06 -8.67 7.20
CA SER A 77 -2.47 -8.79 5.86
C SER A 77 -1.08 -8.17 5.77
N PHE A 78 -0.86 -7.04 6.46
CA PHE A 78 0.42 -6.36 6.52
C PHE A 78 1.46 -7.17 7.31
N ILE A 79 1.07 -7.83 8.42
CA ILE A 79 1.93 -8.75 9.16
C ILE A 79 2.35 -9.93 8.27
N PHE A 80 1.41 -10.58 7.58
CA PHE A 80 1.73 -11.67 6.66
C PHE A 80 2.57 -11.21 5.46
N ARG A 81 2.43 -9.95 5.05
CA ARG A 81 3.27 -9.33 4.02
C ARG A 81 4.72 -9.22 4.49
N ILE A 82 4.95 -8.73 5.70
CA ILE A 82 6.28 -8.62 6.31
C ILE A 82 6.87 -10.01 6.55
N TYR A 83 6.08 -10.96 7.05
CA TYR A 83 6.50 -12.35 7.23
C TYR A 83 6.97 -12.98 5.92
N GLY A 84 6.19 -12.83 4.84
CA GLY A 84 6.54 -13.35 3.52
C GLY A 84 7.88 -12.82 3.01
N PHE A 85 8.20 -11.56 3.31
CA PHE A 85 9.48 -10.93 2.99
C PHE A 85 10.66 -11.53 3.77
N ILE A 86 10.47 -11.81 5.07
CA ILE A 86 11.53 -12.41 5.91
C ILE A 86 11.88 -13.82 5.42
N VAL A 87 10.85 -14.62 5.09
CA VAL A 87 11.03 -15.99 4.60
C VAL A 87 11.65 -16.01 3.20
N HIS A 88 11.17 -15.15 2.30
CA HIS A 88 11.63 -15.11 0.90
C HIS A 88 12.60 -13.94 0.67
N LYS A 89 13.87 -14.12 1.08
CA LYS A 89 14.96 -13.13 0.95
C LYS A 89 15.24 -12.65 -0.50
N GLY A 90 14.68 -13.32 -1.50
CA GLY A 90 14.74 -12.93 -2.91
C GLY A 90 13.92 -11.67 -3.23
N ASP A 91 12.91 -11.34 -2.41
CA ASP A 91 12.08 -10.15 -2.62
C ASP A 91 12.77 -8.91 -2.05
N ARG A 92 13.68 -8.31 -2.83
CA ARG A 92 14.51 -7.16 -2.41
C ARG A 92 13.73 -5.83 -2.40
N LEU A 93 12.60 -5.80 -1.69
CA LEU A 93 11.66 -4.68 -1.71
C LEU A 93 12.24 -3.41 -1.06
N LEU A 94 12.94 -3.56 0.07
CA LEU A 94 13.41 -2.42 0.86
C LEU A 94 14.52 -1.63 0.15
N PRO A 95 14.50 -0.28 0.24
CA PRO A 95 15.54 0.58 -0.27
C PRO A 95 16.82 0.39 0.55
N LYS A 96 17.97 0.61 -0.10
CA LYS A 96 19.29 0.60 0.56
C LYS A 96 19.86 2.02 0.51
N PRO A 97 19.35 2.95 1.34
CA PRO A 97 19.74 4.36 1.28
C PRO A 97 21.23 4.60 1.54
N TRP A 98 21.91 3.68 2.20
CA TRP A 98 23.36 3.72 2.42
C TRP A 98 24.22 3.42 1.17
N THR A 99 23.61 3.07 0.03
CA THR A 99 24.37 2.74 -1.20
C THR A 99 24.32 3.88 -2.22
N LYS A 100 25.46 4.25 -2.81
CA LYS A 100 25.52 5.26 -3.90
C LYS A 100 24.65 4.90 -5.11
N ILE A 101 24.51 3.59 -5.39
CA ILE A 101 23.68 3.07 -6.49
C ILE A 101 22.20 3.40 -6.28
N PHE A 102 21.73 3.45 -5.03
CA PHE A 102 20.35 3.79 -4.73
C PHE A 102 20.02 5.22 -5.19
N TRP A 103 20.83 6.19 -4.79
CA TRP A 103 20.63 7.61 -5.13
C TRP A 103 20.85 7.90 -6.61
N THR A 104 21.95 7.39 -7.19
CA THR A 104 22.22 7.57 -8.62
C THR A 104 21.14 6.92 -9.49
N GLY A 105 20.66 5.73 -9.11
CA GLY A 105 19.57 5.07 -9.81
C GLY A 105 18.21 5.76 -9.62
N MET A 106 17.98 6.40 -8.48
CA MET A 106 16.76 7.18 -8.23
C MET A 106 16.70 8.41 -9.13
N ILE A 107 17.80 9.17 -9.22
CA ILE A 107 17.91 10.33 -10.10
C ILE A 107 17.80 9.89 -11.57
N ASP A 108 18.51 8.83 -11.98
CA ASP A 108 18.48 8.32 -13.36
C ASP A 108 17.07 7.90 -13.79
N THR A 109 16.36 7.17 -12.93
CA THR A 109 14.96 6.77 -13.18
C THR A 109 14.04 8.00 -13.18
N GLY A 110 14.25 8.94 -12.26
CA GLY A 110 13.43 10.15 -12.16
C GLY A 110 13.58 11.08 -13.36
N LEU A 111 14.80 11.25 -13.88
CA LEU A 111 15.03 12.02 -15.10
C LEU A 111 14.38 11.36 -16.32
N HIS A 112 14.39 10.03 -16.39
CA HIS A 112 13.72 9.31 -17.45
C HIS A 112 12.19 9.43 -17.37
N TYR A 113 11.60 9.22 -16.18
CA TYR A 113 10.15 9.37 -15.98
C TYR A 113 9.68 10.82 -16.11
N GLY A 114 10.55 11.79 -15.84
CA GLY A 114 10.33 13.20 -16.12
C GLY A 114 10.61 13.62 -17.57
N PHE A 115 10.85 12.67 -18.49
CA PHE A 115 11.14 12.91 -19.91
C PHE A 115 12.38 13.77 -20.21
N MET A 116 13.25 13.98 -19.21
CA MET A 116 14.52 14.71 -19.37
C MET A 116 15.63 13.82 -19.95
N ARG A 117 15.47 12.49 -19.89
CA ARG A 117 16.41 11.52 -20.48
C ARG A 117 15.66 10.44 -21.27
N PRO A 118 16.16 10.06 -22.46
CA PRO A 118 15.51 9.07 -23.30
C PRO A 118 15.58 7.63 -22.77
N ALA A 119 16.58 7.29 -21.95
CA ALA A 119 16.72 5.96 -21.39
C ALA A 119 17.38 5.98 -19.99
N HIS A 120 17.12 4.95 -19.19
CA HIS A 120 17.78 4.67 -17.92
C HIS A 120 18.43 3.28 -17.93
N ARG A 121 19.29 2.99 -16.95
CA ARG A 121 19.94 1.66 -16.83
C ARG A 121 18.91 0.54 -16.59
N PRO A 122 19.09 -0.68 -17.12
CA PRO A 122 18.18 -1.78 -16.84
C PRO A 122 18.26 -2.19 -15.36
N TYR A 123 17.16 -1.98 -14.62
CA TYR A 123 17.02 -2.38 -13.22
C TYR A 123 15.97 -3.49 -13.11
N LEU A 124 16.23 -4.51 -12.28
CA LEU A 124 15.21 -5.51 -11.93
C LEU A 124 14.03 -4.85 -11.18
N ARG A 125 14.35 -3.97 -10.23
CA ARG A 125 13.43 -2.99 -9.63
C ARG A 125 14.20 -1.70 -9.47
N ASN A 126 13.67 -0.61 -10.01
CA ASN A 126 14.32 0.70 -9.93
C ASN A 126 14.34 1.21 -8.47
N SER A 127 15.29 2.11 -8.16
CA SER A 127 15.44 2.65 -6.79
C SER A 127 14.23 3.48 -6.35
N MET A 128 13.52 4.11 -7.29
CA MET A 128 12.35 4.95 -7.02
C MET A 128 11.15 4.12 -6.54
N ALA A 129 10.88 2.97 -7.14
CA ALA A 129 9.85 2.03 -6.74
C ALA A 129 10.14 1.47 -5.34
N ARG A 130 11.41 1.20 -5.03
CA ARG A 130 11.83 0.73 -3.69
C ARG A 130 11.61 1.80 -2.62
N ALA A 131 11.87 3.07 -2.96
CA ALA A 131 11.51 4.18 -2.09
C ALA A 131 9.99 4.29 -1.89
N GLY A 132 9.21 4.14 -2.97
CA GLY A 132 7.75 4.12 -2.91
C GLY A 132 7.19 3.03 -2.01
N TYR A 133 7.71 1.79 -2.11
CA TYR A 133 7.29 0.70 -1.21
C TYR A 133 7.59 1.01 0.25
N ALA A 134 8.78 1.54 0.55
CA ALA A 134 9.12 1.94 1.91
C ALA A 134 8.20 3.07 2.41
N GLY A 135 7.93 4.08 1.58
CA GLY A 135 7.02 5.17 1.93
C GLY A 135 5.61 4.67 2.28
N VAL A 136 5.01 3.86 1.41
CA VAL A 136 3.66 3.31 1.63
C VAL A 136 3.62 2.42 2.87
N TYR A 137 4.61 1.56 3.08
CA TYR A 137 4.64 0.69 4.27
C TYR A 137 4.86 1.47 5.57
N SER A 138 5.67 2.53 5.54
CA SER A 138 5.80 3.44 6.68
C SER A 138 4.49 4.17 6.97
N MET A 139 3.75 4.61 5.95
CA MET A 139 2.43 5.24 6.13
C MET A 139 1.43 4.27 6.75
N ILE A 140 1.32 3.05 6.22
CA ILE A 140 0.45 2.01 6.80
C ILE A 140 0.83 1.73 8.26
N PHE A 141 2.13 1.65 8.56
CA PHE A 141 2.59 1.43 9.92
C PHE A 141 2.21 2.59 10.87
N LEU A 142 2.35 3.84 10.41
CA LEU A 142 1.91 5.02 11.16
C LEU A 142 0.40 5.02 11.37
N GLU A 143 -0.40 4.75 10.32
CA GLU A 143 -1.86 4.67 10.39
C GLU A 143 -2.32 3.61 11.39
N VAL A 144 -1.66 2.45 11.42
CA VAL A 144 -1.92 1.41 12.43
C VAL A 144 -1.68 1.97 13.83
N ILE A 145 -0.52 2.58 14.09
CA ILE A 145 -0.21 3.13 15.42
C ILE A 145 -1.23 4.18 15.83
N THR A 146 -1.51 5.16 14.97
CA THR A 146 -2.44 6.25 15.28
C THR A 146 -3.89 5.80 15.35
N GLY A 147 -4.25 4.72 14.64
CA GLY A 147 -5.62 4.18 14.66
C GLY A 147 -5.92 3.33 15.89
N PHE A 148 -4.91 2.72 16.52
CA PHE A 148 -5.07 1.96 17.76
C PHE A 148 -4.87 2.79 19.04
N ALA A 149 -4.14 3.90 18.96
CA ALA A 149 -3.92 4.83 20.08
C ALA A 149 -5.21 5.59 20.45
#